data_AF-G3CIN3-F1
#
_entry.id   AF-G3CIN3-F1
#
_cell.length_a   1.000
_cell.length_b   1.000
_cell.length_c   1.000
_cell.angle_alpha   90.00
_cell.angle_beta   90.00
_cell.angle_gamma   90.00
#
_symmetry.space_group_name_H-M   'P 1'
#
loop_
_entity.id
_entity.type
_entity.pdbx_description
1 polymer ?
#
loop_
_entity_poly.entity_id
_entity_poly.type
_entity_poly.pdbx_seq_one_letter_code
_entity_poly.pdbx_strand_id
1 'polypeptide(L)'
;LFSLLRHEHKNTVVNVNMTLTSNIEEPLKSKEELIVQCGPRRLVVNPIFSSNDNTPNNVHKFDRFLHPGRSAIATWIGPLTWGAVPVLVFKNKTVQDPEVMDGDEQPDVEQLELIATGTVVAPDTSRVVAKRAILPGHPYKI
;
A
#
# COMPACT_ATOMS: atom_id res chain seq x y z
N LEU A 1 -14.78 -18.57 -13.48
CA LEU A 1 -15.54 -17.30 -13.40
C LEU A 1 -15.78 -17.01 -11.92
N PHE A 2 -15.41 -15.82 -11.43
CA PHE A 2 -15.66 -15.41 -10.03
C PHE A 2 -16.87 -14.47 -9.99
N SER A 3 -17.70 -14.57 -8.95
CA SER A 3 -18.81 -13.65 -8.72
C SER A 3 -18.43 -12.62 -7.66
N LEU A 4 -18.92 -11.40 -7.83
CA LEU A 4 -18.80 -10.35 -6.81
C LEU A 4 -19.92 -10.50 -5.78
N LEU A 5 -19.59 -10.24 -4.52
CA LEU A 5 -20.57 -10.11 -3.46
C LEU A 5 -21.27 -8.74 -3.55
N ARG A 6 -22.37 -8.60 -2.80
CA ARG A 6 -23.14 -7.37 -2.74
C ARG A 6 -22.22 -6.18 -2.40
N HIS A 7 -22.26 -5.13 -3.21
CA HIS A 7 -21.50 -3.89 -3.01
C HIS A 7 -19.97 -3.97 -3.21
N GLU A 8 -19.39 -5.10 -3.64
CA GLU A 8 -17.95 -5.15 -3.92
C GLU A 8 -17.51 -4.30 -5.12
N HIS A 9 -18.45 -3.90 -5.97
CA HIS A 9 -18.17 -2.97 -7.06
C HIS A 9 -18.18 -1.49 -6.62
N LYS A 10 -18.63 -1.18 -5.39
CA LYS A 10 -18.60 0.18 -4.87
C LYS A 10 -17.22 0.51 -4.32
N ASN A 11 -16.79 1.75 -4.53
CA ASN A 11 -15.55 2.24 -3.97
C ASN A 11 -15.72 2.70 -2.51
N THR A 12 -14.72 2.44 -1.69
CA THR A 12 -14.62 2.85 -0.29
C THR A 12 -13.15 3.14 0.07
N VAL A 13 -12.94 3.62 1.30
CA VAL A 13 -11.61 3.64 1.92
C VAL A 13 -11.24 2.20 2.30
N VAL A 14 -10.25 1.65 1.60
CA VAL A 14 -9.72 0.31 1.83
C VAL A 14 -8.50 0.43 2.72
N ASN A 15 -8.47 -0.37 3.78
CA ASN A 15 -7.36 -0.46 4.73
C ASN A 15 -6.77 -1.86 4.66
N VAL A 16 -5.46 -1.98 4.46
CA VAL A 16 -4.75 -3.26 4.41
C VAL A 16 -3.60 -3.24 5.40
N ASN A 17 -3.54 -4.26 6.27
CA ASN A 17 -2.38 -4.51 7.09
C ASN A 17 -1.31 -5.16 6.22
N MET A 18 -0.23 -4.44 5.96
CA MET A 18 0.81 -4.79 5.00
C MET A 18 2.15 -4.94 5.71
N THR A 19 2.89 -5.98 5.34
CA THR A 19 4.25 -6.25 5.82
C THR A 19 5.16 -6.52 4.62
N LEU A 20 6.28 -5.81 4.57
CA LEU A 20 7.30 -6.01 3.53
C LEU A 20 7.94 -7.38 3.67
N THR A 21 8.23 -8.00 2.53
CA THR A 21 8.96 -9.27 2.47
C THR A 21 10.40 -9.03 2.91
N SER A 22 11.02 -10.01 3.60
CA SER A 22 12.41 -9.95 4.06
C SER A 22 13.45 -9.82 2.93
N ASN A 23 13.07 -10.11 1.70
CA ASN A 23 13.95 -10.09 0.53
C ASN A 23 14.23 -8.67 0.02
N ILE A 24 13.51 -7.67 0.54
CA ILE A 24 13.65 -6.29 0.13
C ILE A 24 14.33 -5.52 1.25
N GLU A 25 15.51 -5.00 0.95
CA GLU A 25 16.26 -4.13 1.85
C GLU A 25 15.81 -2.67 1.73
N GLU A 26 15.27 -2.28 0.57
CA GLU A 26 14.88 -0.92 0.29
C GLU A 26 13.57 -0.54 1.00
N PRO A 27 13.51 0.64 1.65
CA PRO A 27 12.28 1.13 2.24
C PRO A 27 11.28 1.55 1.16
N LEU A 28 10.03 1.10 1.28
CA LEU A 28 8.98 1.42 0.33
C LEU A 28 8.38 2.80 0.62
N LYS A 29 8.30 3.68 -0.39
CA LYS A 29 7.80 5.05 -0.22
C LYS A 29 6.27 5.10 -0.25
N SER A 30 5.68 5.90 0.64
CA SER A 30 4.25 6.22 0.58
C SER A 30 3.90 6.96 -0.72
N LYS A 31 2.72 6.65 -1.29
CA LYS A 31 2.20 7.16 -2.57
C LYS A 31 2.95 6.70 -3.82
N GLU A 32 3.86 5.74 -3.69
CA GLU A 32 4.42 5.05 -4.85
C GLU A 32 3.36 4.18 -5.51
N GLU A 33 3.45 4.00 -6.83
CA GLU A 33 2.53 3.14 -7.57
C GLU A 33 2.84 1.67 -7.30
N LEU A 34 1.82 0.93 -6.88
CA LEU A 34 1.90 -0.48 -6.53
C LEU A 34 0.76 -1.24 -7.16
N ILE A 35 1.07 -2.48 -7.56
CA ILE A 35 0.09 -3.41 -8.10
C ILE A 35 -0.37 -4.31 -6.95
N VAL A 36 -1.61 -4.13 -6.53
CA VAL A 36 -2.20 -4.87 -5.40
C VAL A 36 -3.16 -5.91 -5.93
N GLN A 37 -2.92 -7.17 -5.58
CA GLN A 37 -3.81 -8.28 -5.86
C GLN A 37 -4.57 -8.63 -4.58
N CYS A 38 -5.89 -8.43 -4.62
CA CYS A 38 -6.82 -8.73 -3.54
C CYS A 38 -7.87 -9.72 -4.06
N GLY A 39 -7.76 -10.98 -3.60
CA GLY A 39 -8.56 -12.08 -4.14
C GLY A 39 -8.39 -12.21 -5.67
N PRO A 40 -9.48 -12.20 -6.46
CA PRO A 40 -9.41 -12.31 -7.91
C PRO A 40 -9.12 -10.98 -8.63
N ARG A 41 -9.05 -9.85 -7.91
CA ARG A 41 -8.89 -8.51 -8.51
C ARG A 41 -7.47 -8.02 -8.35
N ARG A 42 -6.94 -7.41 -9.42
CA ARG A 42 -5.67 -6.70 -9.40
C ARG A 42 -5.92 -5.21 -9.68
N LEU A 43 -5.31 -4.36 -8.87
CA LEU A 43 -5.53 -2.92 -8.86
C LEU A 43 -4.18 -2.21 -8.87
N VAL A 44 -4.08 -1.14 -9.64
CA VAL A 44 -2.95 -0.20 -9.57
C VAL A 44 -3.33 0.90 -8.59
N VAL A 45 -2.55 1.07 -7.53
CA VAL A 45 -2.88 1.97 -6.42
C VAL A 45 -1.66 2.73 -5.92
N ASN A 46 -1.89 3.92 -5.36
CA ASN A 46 -0.85 4.71 -4.68
C ASN A 46 -1.18 4.80 -3.18
N PRO A 47 -0.87 3.77 -2.37
CA PRO A 47 -1.31 3.72 -0.99
C PRO A 47 -0.54 4.72 -0.12
N ILE A 48 -1.23 5.23 0.90
CA ILE A 48 -0.59 5.94 2.01
C ILE A 48 -0.34 4.97 3.16
N PHE A 49 0.84 5.05 3.77
CA PHE A 49 1.15 4.24 4.95
C PHE A 49 0.87 4.99 6.25
N SER A 50 0.37 4.26 7.23
CA SER A 50 0.06 4.77 8.57
C SER A 50 0.37 3.73 9.64
N SER A 51 0.54 4.20 10.89
CA SER A 51 0.77 3.33 12.04
C SER A 51 -0.39 2.37 12.28
N ASN A 52 -0.07 1.13 12.64
CA ASN A 52 -1.03 0.09 13.05
C ASN A 52 -1.24 0.07 14.58
N ASP A 53 -1.31 1.26 15.18
CA ASP A 53 -1.63 1.46 16.59
C ASP A 53 -3.14 1.59 16.79
N ASN A 54 -3.63 1.26 17.98
CA ASN A 54 -5.02 1.50 18.36
C ASN A 54 -5.11 2.84 19.11
N THR A 55 -5.71 3.85 18.48
CA THR A 55 -5.84 5.20 19.06
C THR A 55 -7.32 5.50 19.39
N PRO A 56 -7.63 6.11 20.56
CA PRO A 56 -9.02 6.37 20.96
C PRO A 56 -9.80 7.28 20.01
N ASN A 57 -9.11 8.13 19.24
CA ASN A 57 -9.70 9.09 18.31
C ASN A 57 -9.60 8.65 16.84
N ASN A 58 -9.13 7.42 16.57
CA ASN A 58 -8.92 6.90 15.21
C ASN A 58 -8.03 7.80 14.33
N VAL A 59 -7.09 8.51 14.95
CA VAL A 59 -6.08 9.32 14.27
C VAL A 59 -4.76 8.57 14.32
N HIS A 60 -4.15 8.34 13.16
CA HIS A 60 -2.91 7.59 13.02
C HIS A 60 -1.84 8.43 12.35
N LYS A 61 -0.59 8.19 12.73
CA LYS A 61 0.55 8.90 12.18
C LYS A 61 0.81 8.43 10.75
N PHE A 62 0.98 9.39 9.83
CA PHE A 62 1.45 9.11 8.47
C PHE A 62 2.92 8.71 8.48
N ASP A 63 3.21 7.55 7.88
CA ASP A 63 4.58 7.06 7.68
C ASP A 63 4.99 7.32 6.23
N ARG A 64 6.10 8.05 6.03
CA ARG A 64 6.59 8.42 4.69
C ARG A 64 7.19 7.22 3.95
N PHE A 65 7.73 6.28 4.70
CA PHE A 65 8.36 5.08 4.22
C PHE A 65 7.95 3.90 5.12
N LEU A 66 7.72 2.76 4.50
CA LEU A 66 7.57 1.47 5.17
C LEU A 66 8.94 0.80 5.18
N HIS A 67 9.44 0.48 6.37
CA HIS A 67 10.73 -0.18 6.54
C HIS A 67 10.54 -1.70 6.63
N PRO A 68 11.51 -2.49 6.12
CA PRO A 68 11.50 -3.95 6.26
C PRO A 68 11.39 -4.37 7.73
N GLY A 69 10.66 -5.45 8.00
CA GLY A 69 10.43 -5.96 9.36
C GLY A 69 9.36 -5.21 10.17
N ARG A 70 8.77 -4.14 9.63
CA ARG A 70 7.63 -3.44 10.26
C ARG A 70 6.35 -3.65 9.45
N SER A 71 5.23 -3.78 10.14
CA SER A 71 3.90 -3.73 9.54
C SER A 71 3.32 -2.31 9.61
N ALA A 72 2.55 -1.95 8.59
CA ALA A 72 1.82 -0.69 8.53
C ALA A 72 0.46 -0.89 7.88
N ILE A 73 -0.44 0.07 8.11
CA ILE A 73 -1.72 0.12 7.41
C ILE A 73 -1.53 0.91 6.13
N ALA A 74 -1.68 0.23 4.99
CA ALA A 74 -1.78 0.80 3.66
C ALA A 74 -3.24 1.17 3.39
N THR A 75 -3.49 2.45 3.12
CA THR A 75 -4.83 2.98 2.87
C THR A 75 -4.92 3.58 1.47
N TRP A 76 -6.00 3.30 0.75
CA TRP A 76 -6.32 3.92 -0.54
C TRP A 76 -7.83 3.89 -0.79
N ILE A 77 -8.26 4.51 -1.89
CA ILE A 77 -9.66 4.45 -2.35
C ILE A 77 -9.74 3.39 -3.44
N GLY A 78 -10.60 2.39 -3.24
CA GLY A 78 -10.74 1.28 -4.18
C GLY A 78 -12.01 0.47 -3.92
N PRO A 79 -12.24 -0.60 -4.70
CA PRO A 79 -13.44 -1.39 -4.58
C PRO A 79 -13.47 -2.13 -3.24
N LEU A 80 -14.63 -2.18 -2.60
CA LEU A 80 -14.86 -2.87 -1.34
C LEU A 80 -14.57 -4.38 -1.50
N THR A 81 -13.90 -4.96 -0.49
CA THR A 81 -13.72 -6.42 -0.35
C THR A 81 -14.33 -6.84 0.99
N TRP A 82 -15.13 -7.91 1.00
CA TRP A 82 -15.69 -8.44 2.24
C TRP A 82 -14.77 -9.45 2.91
N GLY A 83 -14.68 -9.35 4.24
CA GLY A 83 -13.91 -10.27 5.07
C GLY A 83 -12.39 -10.02 5.04
N ALA A 84 -11.66 -10.87 5.75
CA ALA A 84 -10.21 -10.82 5.83
C ALA A 84 -9.59 -11.58 4.65
N VAL A 85 -9.44 -10.89 3.52
CA VAL A 85 -8.86 -11.46 2.29
C VAL A 85 -7.35 -11.22 2.25
N PRO A 86 -6.51 -12.21 1.91
CA PRO A 86 -5.09 -12.02 1.73
C PRO A 86 -4.80 -11.13 0.51
N VAL A 87 -3.75 -10.32 0.64
CA VAL A 87 -3.33 -9.33 -0.34
C VAL A 87 -1.87 -9.56 -0.69
N LEU A 88 -1.58 -9.59 -2.00
CA LEU A 88 -0.22 -9.61 -2.52
C LEU A 88 0.07 -8.27 -3.17
N VAL A 89 1.25 -7.71 -2.90
CA VAL A 89 1.66 -6.40 -3.41
C VAL A 89 2.89 -6.57 -4.28
N PHE A 90 2.81 -6.05 -5.50
CA PHE A 90 3.85 -6.16 -6.51
C PHE A 90 4.34 -4.78 -6.93
N LYS A 91 5.60 -4.74 -7.36
CA LYS A 91 6.21 -3.61 -8.07
C LYS A 91 6.61 -4.07 -9.47
N ASN A 92 6.51 -3.17 -10.45
CA ASN A 92 6.97 -3.47 -11.80
C ASN A 92 8.50 -3.37 -11.84
N LYS A 93 9.17 -4.42 -12.34
CA LYS A 93 10.60 -4.40 -12.62
C LYS A 93 10.82 -3.65 -13.92
N THR A 94 11.48 -2.50 -13.86
CA THR A 94 11.99 -1.87 -15.07
C THR A 94 13.20 -2.68 -15.54
N VAL A 95 13.10 -3.26 -16.73
CA VAL A 95 14.23 -3.91 -17.42
C VAL A 95 15.40 -2.91 -17.48
N GLN A 96 16.54 -3.25 -16.87
CA GLN A 96 17.75 -2.42 -16.86
C GLN A 96 18.61 -2.63 -18.12
N ASP A 97 18.22 -3.52 -19.04
CA ASP A 97 18.94 -3.77 -20.28
C ASP A 97 18.47 -2.84 -21.42
N PRO A 98 19.34 -1.96 -21.96
CA PRO A 98 18.98 -0.97 -22.98
C PRO A 98 18.73 -1.52 -24.39
N GLU A 99 18.75 -2.85 -24.61
CA GLU A 99 18.78 -3.43 -25.96
C GLU A 99 17.44 -4.00 -26.48
N VAL A 100 16.36 -3.91 -25.72
CA VAL A 100 15.01 -4.30 -26.19
C VAL A 100 14.13 -3.06 -26.34
N MET A 101 14.23 -2.46 -27.54
CA MET A 101 13.27 -1.50 -28.06
C MET A 101 12.03 -2.24 -28.57
N ASP A 102 10.86 -1.64 -28.33
CA ASP A 102 9.56 -1.88 -28.97
C ASP A 102 8.91 -3.26 -28.76
N GLY A 103 8.15 -3.36 -27.68
CA GLY A 103 7.09 -4.36 -27.50
C GLY A 103 6.00 -3.80 -26.57
N ASP A 104 4.73 -3.96 -26.96
CA ASP A 104 3.51 -3.40 -26.36
C ASP A 104 3.56 -3.09 -24.84
N GLU A 105 3.02 -1.93 -24.44
CA GLU A 105 2.88 -1.43 -23.05
C GLU A 105 1.91 -2.27 -22.17
N GLN A 106 1.96 -3.59 -22.26
CA GLN A 106 1.30 -4.48 -21.33
C GLN A 106 2.37 -5.00 -20.36
N PRO A 107 2.17 -4.86 -19.03
CA PRO A 107 3.13 -5.39 -18.06
C PRO A 107 3.14 -6.91 -18.19
N ASP A 108 4.14 -7.45 -18.86
CA ASP A 108 4.39 -8.88 -18.93
C ASP A 108 4.45 -9.43 -17.51
N VAL A 109 3.76 -10.55 -17.27
CA VAL A 109 3.65 -11.19 -15.95
C VAL A 109 5.03 -11.57 -15.38
N GLU A 110 6.04 -11.66 -16.25
CA GLU A 110 7.45 -11.94 -15.93
C GLU A 110 8.18 -10.76 -15.27
N GLN A 111 7.62 -9.55 -15.29
CA GLN A 111 8.24 -8.34 -14.76
C GLN A 111 7.73 -7.93 -13.37
N LEU A 112 6.95 -8.76 -12.67
CA LEU A 112 6.40 -8.41 -11.36
C LEU A 112 7.26 -8.92 -10.20
N GLU A 113 7.69 -8.01 -9.34
CA GLU A 113 8.37 -8.35 -8.09
C GLU A 113 7.39 -8.33 -6.92
N LEU A 114 7.26 -9.44 -6.19
CA LEU A 114 6.46 -9.48 -4.96
C LEU A 114 7.19 -8.74 -3.84
N ILE A 115 6.68 -7.56 -3.48
CA ILE A 115 7.34 -6.71 -2.50
C ILE A 115 6.79 -6.83 -1.08
N ALA A 116 5.52 -7.21 -0.96
CA ALA A 116 4.86 -7.29 0.32
C ALA A 116 3.68 -8.25 0.30
N THR A 117 3.28 -8.65 1.48
CA THR A 117 2.05 -9.39 1.72
C THR A 117 1.21 -8.66 2.76
N GLY A 118 -0.08 -8.92 2.76
CA GLY A 118 -0.98 -8.30 3.72
C GLY A 118 -2.33 -8.95 3.79
N THR A 119 -3.21 -8.35 4.59
CA THR A 119 -4.59 -8.76 4.78
C THR A 119 -5.50 -7.55 4.81
N VAL A 120 -6.64 -7.66 4.13
CA VAL A 120 -7.67 -6.62 4.18
C VAL A 120 -8.21 -6.52 5.60
N VAL A 121 -8.24 -5.29 6.10
CA VAL A 121 -8.87 -4.91 7.37
C VAL A 121 -10.27 -4.38 7.07
N ALA A 122 -11.14 -4.38 8.07
CA ALA A 122 -12.48 -3.81 7.94
C ALA A 122 -12.41 -2.39 7.33
N PRO A 123 -13.26 -2.10 6.32
CA PRO A 123 -13.31 -0.77 5.72
C PRO A 123 -13.75 0.23 6.77
N ASP A 124 -12.95 1.29 6.95
CA ASP A 124 -13.21 2.32 7.93
C ASP A 124 -12.96 3.69 7.30
N THR A 125 -14.04 4.45 7.15
CA THR A 125 -14.04 5.80 6.58
C THR A 125 -13.75 6.88 7.62
N SER A 126 -13.76 6.53 8.91
CA SER A 126 -13.45 7.45 10.02
C SER A 126 -11.97 7.47 10.37
N ARG A 127 -11.15 6.58 9.79
CA ARG A 127 -9.70 6.52 9.99
C ARG A 127 -9.03 7.78 9.43
N VAL A 128 -8.44 8.59 10.31
CA VAL A 128 -7.73 9.81 9.92
C VAL A 128 -6.22 9.56 9.91
N VAL A 129 -5.55 9.92 8.82
CA VAL A 129 -4.10 9.82 8.68
C VAL A 129 -3.46 11.21 8.75
N ALA A 130 -2.71 11.48 9.82
CA ALA A 130 -2.14 12.79 10.11
C ALA A 130 -0.63 12.85 9.78
N LYS A 131 -0.24 13.80 8.92
CA LYS A 131 1.17 14.05 8.57
C LYS A 131 1.82 15.00 9.56
N ARG A 132 2.84 14.50 10.27
CA ARG A 132 3.67 15.33 11.16
C ARG A 132 4.66 16.18 10.36
N ALA A 133 4.69 17.48 10.63
CA ALA A 133 5.76 18.41 10.25
C ALA A 133 6.48 18.87 11.52
N ILE A 134 7.81 18.90 11.49
CA ILE A 134 8.65 19.33 12.62
C ILE A 134 9.39 20.57 12.14
N LEU A 135 9.30 21.65 12.91
CA LEU A 135 10.04 22.89 12.66
C LEU A 135 11.27 22.89 13.58
N PRO A 136 12.48 22.62 13.07
CA PRO A 136 13.68 22.66 13.89
C PRO A 136 13.99 24.11 14.28
N GLY A 137 14.37 24.34 15.54
CA GLY A 137 14.80 25.62 16.05
C GLY A 137 16.09 25.45 16.86
N HIS A 138 16.98 26.44 16.78
CA HIS A 138 18.20 26.49 17.58
C HIS A 138 18.04 27.55 18.68
N PRO A 139 18.15 27.19 19.97
CA PRO A 139 18.07 28.16 21.05
C PRO A 139 19.31 29.07 21.02
N TYR A 140 19.09 30.39 20.88
CA TYR A 140 20.19 31.36 20.77
C TYR A 140 20.56 32.00 22.12
N LYS A 141 19.57 32.30 22.95
CA LYS A 141 19.75 32.88 24.28
C LYS A 141 18.64 32.37 25.19
N ILE A 142 19.00 32.01 26.42
CA ILE A 142 18.09 31.60 27.50
C ILE A 142 17.84 32.82 28.39
#